data_AF-A0A2G8S7C6-F1
#
_entry.id   AF-A0A2G8S7C6-F1
#
_cell.length_a   1.000
_cell.length_b   1.000
_cell.length_c   1.000
_cell.angle_alpha   90.00
_cell.angle_beta   90.00
_cell.angle_gamma   90.00
#
_symmetry.space_group_name_H-M   'P 1'
#
loop_
_entity.id
_entity.type
_entity.pdbx_description
1 polymer ?
#
loop_
_entity_poly.entity_id
_entity_poly.type
_entity_poly.pdbx_seq_one_letter_code
_entity_poly.pdbx_strand_id
1 'polypeptide(L)'
;MAQFFPAPPPASLDDIAEAEYGAQLPFAPFSEEEVEAAIENLSPFKAPGPSGVPNAALKECSSIVTPVFTNLINRCLTLGHHPAQWKFFTTITLRKPGKPSYLIPKAYRPIALEDTSSKVVESVVARRLAALAEEHNLLPPNHFGGRPQRTTTDAVLHLVQRIKDSWRTGKVTSVLYLDISSAFPSVNHQRLLHNLRKRSVPEPLVLWIANFLRDRRTQLKFDDFTSEPLLADCGLPQGSPLSPILYLFYSSDLLELIDPKDRQHLSLGYIDDTAMVVTSPSVAINIRILSGIVPLLLNWSCMHACRFDIGKFQLVHHTRYKPRYEPLPLQIDGHTIVPTESARYLGIIVDRRLRWHEHVEAAIAKGTAAVLAVGRLARPTFGLPHQYVRRLFRAVVCPRLEYGLPVWYTPVCRRDGSHRVTGSVGIVRRIGKVQRLAGLMITGAFRSTSNVFLDYHADLLPVELRLNQVAHRAAA
;
A
#
# COMPACT_ATOMS: atom_id res chain seq x y z
N MET A 1 -25.75 -2.68 -7.99
CA MET A 1 -25.04 -3.94 -8.28
C MET A 1 -23.92 -3.74 -9.31
N ALA A 2 -24.20 -3.35 -10.55
CA ALA A 2 -23.20 -3.14 -11.62
C ALA A 2 -22.06 -2.15 -11.30
N GLN A 3 -22.22 -1.26 -10.31
CA GLN A 3 -21.15 -0.33 -9.91
C GLN A 3 -20.22 -0.88 -8.82
N PHE A 4 -20.65 -1.89 -8.05
CA PHE A 4 -19.80 -2.55 -7.04
C PHE A 4 -19.02 -3.72 -7.63
N PHE A 5 -19.64 -4.45 -8.56
CA PHE A 5 -19.04 -5.52 -9.35
C PHE A 5 -19.18 -5.16 -10.84
N PRO A 6 -18.44 -4.14 -11.32
CA PRO A 6 -18.46 -3.82 -12.73
C PRO A 6 -17.86 -4.98 -13.52
N ALA A 7 -18.46 -5.30 -14.68
CA ALA A 7 -17.80 -6.17 -15.63
C ALA A 7 -16.42 -5.56 -15.97
N PRO A 8 -15.34 -6.36 -15.94
CA PRO A 8 -14.05 -5.86 -16.33
C PRO A 8 -14.13 -5.42 -17.81
N PRO A 9 -13.39 -4.38 -18.20
CA PRO A 9 -13.32 -4.02 -19.61
C PRO A 9 -12.74 -5.18 -20.42
N PRO A 10 -13.04 -5.28 -21.72
CA PRO A 10 -12.48 -6.35 -22.55
C PRO A 10 -10.95 -6.26 -22.52
N ALA A 11 -10.32 -7.41 -22.28
CA ALA A 11 -8.88 -7.57 -22.42
C ALA A 11 -8.57 -8.17 -23.79
N SER A 12 -7.51 -7.72 -24.45
CA SER A 12 -6.91 -8.52 -25.52
C SER A 12 -6.15 -9.69 -24.88
N LEU A 13 -6.49 -10.90 -25.31
CA LEU A 13 -5.93 -12.17 -24.82
C LEU A 13 -5.34 -13.00 -25.97
N ASP A 14 -5.13 -12.39 -27.12
CA ASP A 14 -4.73 -13.06 -28.36
C ASP A 14 -3.37 -13.76 -28.22
N ASP A 15 -2.50 -13.18 -27.38
CA ASP A 15 -1.18 -13.72 -27.04
C ASP A 15 -1.21 -14.92 -26.10
N ILE A 16 -2.34 -15.21 -25.44
CA ILE A 16 -2.45 -16.33 -24.48
C ILE A 16 -2.65 -17.66 -25.20
N ALA A 17 -3.35 -17.66 -26.33
CA ALA A 17 -3.73 -18.89 -27.03
C ALA A 17 -2.52 -19.70 -27.53
N GLU A 18 -1.45 -19.01 -27.92
CA GLU A 18 -0.20 -19.60 -28.43
C GLU A 18 0.95 -19.57 -27.39
N ALA A 19 0.65 -19.22 -26.13
CA ALA A 19 1.67 -19.09 -25.11
C ALA A 19 2.19 -20.46 -24.65
N GLU A 20 3.48 -20.71 -24.89
CA GLU A 20 4.22 -21.81 -24.28
C GLU A 20 4.83 -21.35 -22.94
N TYR A 21 4.58 -22.13 -21.89
CA TYR A 21 5.15 -21.86 -20.56
C TYR A 21 6.33 -22.78 -20.31
N GLY A 22 7.39 -22.24 -19.70
CA GLY A 22 8.52 -23.05 -19.24
C GLY A 22 8.14 -24.03 -18.12
N ALA A 23 9.12 -24.78 -17.64
CA ALA A 23 8.93 -25.69 -16.50
C ALA A 23 8.38 -24.92 -15.28
N GLN A 24 7.32 -25.43 -14.69
CA GLN A 24 6.73 -24.89 -13.47
C GLN A 24 7.53 -25.37 -12.25
N LEU A 25 7.59 -24.55 -11.21
CA LEU A 25 8.21 -24.93 -9.95
C LEU A 25 7.46 -26.13 -9.32
N PRO A 26 8.17 -27.00 -8.58
CA PRO A 26 7.54 -28.13 -7.92
C PRO A 26 6.58 -27.66 -6.82
N PHE A 27 5.45 -28.35 -6.67
CA PHE A 27 4.54 -28.15 -5.55
C PHE A 27 4.93 -29.09 -4.40
N ALA A 28 5.02 -28.54 -3.19
CA ALA A 28 5.16 -29.31 -1.96
C ALA A 28 3.86 -29.19 -1.14
N PRO A 29 3.36 -30.29 -0.53
CA PRO A 29 2.23 -30.23 0.39
C PRO A 29 2.50 -29.27 1.56
N PHE A 30 1.45 -28.64 2.07
CA PHE A 30 1.49 -27.83 3.26
C PHE A 30 1.67 -28.70 4.51
N SER A 31 2.50 -28.22 5.43
CA SER A 31 2.70 -28.85 6.72
C SER A 31 1.69 -28.35 7.76
N GLU A 32 1.56 -29.09 8.86
CA GLU A 32 0.69 -28.67 9.97
C GLU A 32 1.17 -27.37 10.60
N GLU A 33 2.49 -27.14 10.67
CA GLU A 33 3.08 -25.92 11.21
C GLU A 33 2.71 -24.67 10.39
N GLU A 34 2.64 -24.79 9.05
CA GLU A 34 2.23 -23.68 8.19
C GLU A 34 0.77 -23.29 8.39
N VAL A 35 -0.09 -24.29 8.62
CA VAL A 35 -1.53 -24.14 8.85
C VAL A 35 -1.78 -23.59 10.25
N GLU A 36 -1.14 -24.16 11.27
CA GLU A 36 -1.19 -23.67 12.64
C GLU A 36 -0.74 -22.21 12.72
N ALA A 37 0.39 -21.87 12.08
CA ALA A 37 0.85 -20.49 12.01
C ALA A 37 -0.17 -19.57 11.33
N ALA A 38 -0.94 -20.04 10.35
CA ALA A 38 -2.00 -19.24 9.75
C ALA A 38 -3.18 -19.00 10.71
N ILE A 39 -3.57 -20.02 11.49
CA ILE A 39 -4.62 -19.91 12.51
C ILE A 39 -4.18 -18.97 13.64
N GLU A 40 -2.95 -19.13 14.14
CA GLU A 40 -2.43 -18.31 15.23
C GLU A 40 -2.26 -16.84 14.87
N ASN A 41 -1.98 -16.54 13.61
CA ASN A 41 -1.88 -15.16 13.13
C ASN A 41 -3.25 -14.47 12.92
N LEU A 42 -4.37 -15.19 13.08
CA LEU A 42 -5.69 -14.58 12.99
C LEU A 42 -5.90 -13.56 14.14
N SER A 43 -6.41 -12.38 13.80
CA SER A 43 -6.89 -11.44 14.81
C SER A 43 -8.20 -11.98 15.43
N PRO A 44 -8.29 -12.25 16.74
CA PRO A 44 -9.35 -13.06 17.34
C PRO A 44 -10.75 -12.43 17.23
N PHE A 45 -10.84 -11.10 17.30
CA PHE A 45 -12.11 -10.36 17.39
C PHE A 45 -12.52 -9.70 16.06
N LYS A 46 -12.14 -10.29 14.92
CA LYS A 46 -12.66 -9.85 13.61
C LYS A 46 -14.07 -10.41 13.41
N ALA A 47 -14.88 -9.67 12.64
CA ALA A 47 -16.22 -10.11 12.27
C ALA A 47 -16.15 -11.42 11.46
N PRO A 48 -17.01 -12.42 11.77
CA PRO A 48 -17.05 -13.69 11.05
C PRO A 48 -17.76 -13.55 9.70
N GLY A 49 -17.52 -14.54 8.82
CA GLY A 49 -18.25 -14.71 7.56
C GLY A 49 -19.66 -15.30 7.74
N PRO A 50 -20.31 -15.74 6.64
CA PRO A 50 -21.66 -16.31 6.65
C PRO A 50 -21.86 -17.49 7.60
N SER A 51 -20.83 -18.30 7.86
CA SER A 51 -20.86 -19.41 8.83
C SER A 51 -21.01 -18.97 10.28
N GLY A 52 -20.74 -17.70 10.60
CA GLY A 52 -20.76 -17.19 11.97
C GLY A 52 -19.59 -17.63 12.85
N VAL A 53 -18.65 -18.44 12.34
CA VAL A 53 -17.52 -18.96 13.13
C VAL A 53 -16.47 -17.86 13.36
N PRO A 54 -16.24 -17.42 14.61
CA PRO A 54 -15.27 -16.37 14.90
C PRO A 54 -13.84 -16.90 14.85
N ASN A 55 -12.88 -16.02 14.55
CA ASN A 55 -11.45 -16.34 14.57
C ASN A 55 -11.00 -16.91 15.92
N ALA A 56 -11.52 -16.36 17.02
CA ALA A 56 -11.22 -16.81 18.37
C ALA A 56 -11.51 -18.32 18.55
N ALA A 57 -12.61 -18.84 18.00
CA ALA A 57 -12.96 -20.25 18.13
C ALA A 57 -11.94 -21.16 17.41
N LEU A 58 -11.49 -20.79 16.20
CA LEU A 58 -10.46 -21.56 15.50
C LEU A 58 -9.13 -21.56 16.26
N LYS A 59 -8.78 -20.43 16.89
CA LYS A 59 -7.56 -20.32 17.70
C LYS A 59 -7.61 -21.21 18.95
N GLU A 60 -8.69 -21.14 19.72
CA GLU A 60 -8.86 -21.97 20.93
C GLU A 60 -8.85 -23.47 20.60
N CYS A 61 -9.32 -23.85 19.41
CA CYS A 61 -9.35 -25.24 18.95
C CYS A 61 -8.19 -25.61 18.00
N SER A 62 -7.12 -24.79 17.92
CA SER A 62 -6.06 -24.92 16.90
C SER A 62 -5.46 -26.33 16.85
N SER A 63 -5.17 -26.92 18.00
CA SER A 63 -4.59 -28.28 18.11
C SER A 63 -5.48 -29.38 17.53
N ILE A 64 -6.80 -29.19 17.53
CA ILE A 64 -7.78 -30.15 17.01
C ILE A 64 -8.01 -29.93 15.52
N VAL A 65 -8.11 -28.66 15.09
CA VAL A 65 -8.49 -28.32 13.71
C VAL A 65 -7.32 -28.35 12.75
N THR A 66 -6.09 -28.12 13.21
CA THR A 66 -4.89 -28.02 12.35
C THR A 66 -4.66 -29.28 11.50
N PRO A 67 -4.66 -30.51 12.05
CA PRO A 67 -4.46 -31.72 11.25
C PRO A 67 -5.55 -31.90 10.18
N VAL A 68 -6.80 -31.61 10.55
CA VAL A 68 -7.97 -31.70 9.64
C VAL A 68 -7.87 -30.68 8.51
N PHE A 69 -7.57 -29.42 8.84
CA PHE A 69 -7.38 -28.36 7.85
C PHE A 69 -6.21 -28.65 6.94
N THR A 70 -5.10 -29.17 7.46
CA THR A 70 -3.92 -29.51 6.66
C THR A 70 -4.24 -30.57 5.61
N ASN A 71 -4.92 -31.65 6.01
CA ASN A 71 -5.38 -32.67 5.07
C ASN A 71 -6.34 -32.08 4.01
N LEU A 72 -7.33 -31.30 4.47
CA LEU A 72 -8.33 -30.67 3.60
C LEU A 72 -7.69 -29.73 2.57
N ILE A 73 -6.79 -28.85 3.01
CA ILE A 73 -6.08 -27.89 2.16
C ILE A 73 -5.28 -28.65 1.11
N ASN A 74 -4.44 -29.60 1.52
CA ASN A 74 -3.63 -30.38 0.60
C ASN A 74 -4.50 -31.12 -0.43
N ARG A 75 -5.62 -31.70 -0.01
CA ARG A 75 -6.54 -32.36 -0.94
C ARG A 75 -7.19 -31.37 -1.91
N CYS A 76 -7.58 -30.18 -1.43
CA CYS A 76 -8.11 -29.11 -2.28
C CYS A 76 -7.10 -28.69 -3.36
N LEU A 77 -5.82 -28.54 -3.00
CA LEU A 77 -4.77 -28.14 -3.95
C LEU A 77 -4.47 -29.23 -4.97
N THR A 78 -4.33 -30.49 -4.55
CA THR A 78 -4.09 -31.62 -5.46
C THR A 78 -5.23 -31.79 -6.46
N LEU A 79 -6.47 -31.50 -6.06
CA LEU A 79 -7.64 -31.56 -6.94
C LEU A 79 -7.90 -30.27 -7.74
N GLY A 80 -7.17 -29.18 -7.47
CA GLY A 80 -7.47 -27.86 -8.04
C GLY A 80 -8.89 -27.38 -7.68
N HIS A 81 -9.38 -27.71 -6.48
CA HIS A 81 -10.76 -27.48 -6.06
C HIS A 81 -10.85 -26.54 -4.85
N HIS A 82 -11.62 -25.46 -4.98
CA HIS A 82 -12.00 -24.60 -3.87
C HIS A 82 -13.47 -24.88 -3.51
N PRO A 83 -13.77 -25.33 -2.29
CA PRO A 83 -15.13 -25.68 -1.85
C PRO A 83 -16.18 -24.61 -2.16
N ALA A 84 -17.35 -25.04 -2.64
CA ALA A 84 -18.45 -24.13 -3.02
C ALA A 84 -18.94 -23.27 -1.84
N GLN A 85 -18.93 -23.80 -0.62
CA GLN A 85 -19.29 -23.06 0.59
C GLN A 85 -18.39 -21.84 0.83
N TRP A 86 -17.11 -21.93 0.48
CA TRP A 86 -16.14 -20.84 0.64
C TRP A 86 -16.23 -19.80 -0.47
N LYS A 87 -16.93 -20.10 -1.57
CA LYS A 87 -17.21 -19.16 -2.66
C LYS A 87 -18.36 -18.21 -2.38
N PHE A 88 -19.07 -18.38 -1.26
CA PHE A 88 -20.14 -17.50 -0.83
C PHE A 88 -19.66 -16.57 0.30
N PHE A 89 -19.83 -15.26 0.12
CA PHE A 89 -19.41 -14.26 1.10
C PHE A 89 -20.38 -13.09 1.21
N THR A 90 -20.35 -12.36 2.32
CA THR A 90 -21.18 -11.14 2.47
C THR A 90 -20.37 -9.90 2.12
N THR A 91 -20.84 -9.08 1.18
CA THR A 91 -20.21 -7.80 0.87
C THR A 91 -20.75 -6.70 1.77
N ILE A 92 -19.92 -6.25 2.71
CA ILE A 92 -20.21 -5.11 3.58
C ILE A 92 -19.77 -3.82 2.87
N THR A 93 -20.65 -2.84 2.73
CA THR A 93 -20.32 -1.55 2.09
C THR A 93 -19.98 -0.48 3.12
N LEU A 94 -18.71 -0.10 3.23
CA LEU A 94 -18.28 0.96 4.14
C LEU A 94 -18.23 2.32 3.46
N ARG A 95 -18.74 3.36 4.15
CA ARG A 95 -18.68 4.75 3.67
C ARG A 95 -17.22 5.24 3.61
N LYS A 96 -16.79 5.78 2.47
CA LYS A 96 -15.51 6.49 2.34
C LYS A 96 -15.65 7.87 2.99
N PRO A 97 -14.79 8.24 3.96
CA PRO A 97 -14.88 9.54 4.63
C PRO A 97 -14.80 10.73 3.66
N GLY A 98 -15.51 11.81 3.98
CA GLY A 98 -15.38 13.10 3.29
C GLY A 98 -15.90 13.14 1.86
N LYS A 99 -16.78 12.20 1.46
CA LYS A 99 -17.41 12.23 0.13
C LYS A 99 -18.59 13.21 0.10
N PRO A 100 -18.77 13.96 -1.02
CA PRO A 100 -19.78 15.02 -1.11
C PRO A 100 -21.21 14.47 -1.11
N SER A 101 -21.41 13.26 -1.63
CA SER A 101 -22.70 12.57 -1.62
C SER A 101 -22.50 11.07 -1.46
N TYR A 102 -23.25 10.50 -0.51
CA TYR A 102 -23.36 9.06 -0.30
C TYR A 102 -24.52 8.43 -1.09
N LEU A 103 -25.10 9.16 -2.06
CA LEU A 103 -25.97 8.57 -3.08
C LEU A 103 -25.17 7.92 -4.21
N ILE A 104 -23.87 8.24 -4.32
CA ILE A 104 -22.99 7.77 -5.37
C ILE A 104 -22.29 6.47 -4.90
N PRO A 105 -22.43 5.32 -5.58
CA PRO A 105 -21.80 4.07 -5.15
C PRO A 105 -20.28 4.13 -5.00
N LYS A 106 -19.58 4.96 -5.80
CA LYS A 106 -18.13 5.22 -5.65
C LYS A 106 -17.75 5.82 -4.28
N ALA A 107 -18.72 6.36 -3.53
CA ALA A 107 -18.53 6.84 -2.15
C ALA A 107 -18.45 5.72 -1.12
N TYR A 108 -18.67 4.46 -1.51
CA TYR A 108 -18.54 3.30 -0.64
C TYR A 108 -17.35 2.43 -1.05
N ARG A 109 -16.86 1.63 -0.11
CA ARG A 109 -15.88 0.57 -0.31
C ARG A 109 -16.56 -0.77 -0.03
N PRO A 110 -16.72 -1.66 -1.02
CA PRO A 110 -17.19 -3.01 -0.77
C PRO A 110 -16.08 -3.81 -0.07
N ILE A 111 -16.42 -4.57 0.96
CA ILE A 111 -15.50 -5.48 1.65
C ILE A 111 -16.13 -6.87 1.68
N ALA A 112 -15.43 -7.85 1.12
CA ALA A 112 -15.79 -9.24 1.16
C ALA A 112 -15.55 -9.81 2.57
N LEU A 113 -16.64 -10.14 3.25
CA LEU A 113 -16.65 -10.84 4.52
C LEU A 113 -16.83 -12.34 4.25
N GLU A 114 -15.72 -12.98 3.93
CA GLU A 114 -15.60 -14.43 3.69
C GLU A 114 -15.56 -15.22 4.99
N ASP A 115 -15.84 -16.52 4.89
CA ASP A 115 -15.71 -17.45 6.00
C ASP A 115 -14.28 -17.54 6.52
N THR A 116 -14.17 -17.68 7.83
CA THR A 116 -12.89 -17.75 8.53
C THR A 116 -12.07 -18.95 8.06
N SER A 117 -12.72 -20.08 7.80
CA SER A 117 -12.06 -21.27 7.26
C SER A 117 -11.47 -21.04 5.87
N SER A 118 -12.19 -20.36 4.97
CA SER A 118 -11.66 -19.95 3.66
C SER A 118 -10.42 -19.07 3.82
N LYS A 119 -10.49 -18.07 4.71
CA LYS A 119 -9.38 -17.15 4.97
C LYS A 119 -8.13 -17.86 5.48
N VAL A 120 -8.25 -18.94 6.25
CA VAL A 120 -7.10 -19.76 6.67
C VAL A 120 -6.44 -20.37 5.44
N VAL A 121 -7.21 -21.05 4.57
CA VAL A 121 -6.68 -21.66 3.34
C VAL A 121 -6.01 -20.61 2.45
N GLU A 122 -6.70 -19.50 2.21
CA GLU A 122 -6.17 -18.38 1.43
C GLU A 122 -4.89 -17.79 2.02
N SER A 123 -4.80 -17.68 3.35
CA SER A 123 -3.60 -17.16 4.02
C SER A 123 -2.42 -18.11 3.89
N VAL A 124 -2.65 -19.42 3.99
CA VAL A 124 -1.61 -20.44 3.80
C VAL A 124 -1.09 -20.41 2.37
N VAL A 125 -1.99 -20.37 1.37
CA VAL A 125 -1.62 -20.26 -0.05
C VAL A 125 -0.90 -18.95 -0.33
N ALA A 126 -1.40 -17.82 0.20
CA ALA A 126 -0.80 -16.51 0.00
C ALA A 126 0.63 -16.45 0.54
N ARG A 127 0.87 -17.03 1.73
CA ARG A 127 2.20 -17.09 2.33
C ARG A 127 3.15 -17.93 1.49
N ARG A 128 2.69 -19.06 0.96
CA ARG A 128 3.50 -19.92 0.09
C ARG A 128 3.83 -19.25 -1.24
N LEU A 129 2.87 -18.56 -1.87
CA LEU A 129 3.12 -17.76 -3.06
C LEU A 129 4.12 -16.63 -2.79
N ALA A 130 4.00 -15.94 -1.65
CA ALA A 130 4.96 -14.91 -1.25
C ALA A 130 6.37 -15.50 -1.04
N ALA A 131 6.48 -16.66 -0.37
CA ALA A 131 7.76 -17.33 -0.18
C ALA A 131 8.41 -17.72 -1.52
N LEU A 132 7.65 -18.36 -2.42
CA LEU A 132 8.12 -18.70 -3.77
C LEU A 132 8.54 -17.46 -4.56
N ALA A 133 7.78 -16.36 -4.43
CA ALA A 133 8.09 -15.12 -5.12
C ALA A 133 9.42 -14.49 -4.67
N GLU A 134 9.75 -14.56 -3.38
CA GLU A 134 11.04 -14.09 -2.86
C GLU A 134 12.18 -15.08 -3.19
N GLU A 135 11.97 -16.39 -2.99
CA GLU A 135 12.98 -17.43 -3.20
C GLU A 135 13.45 -17.51 -4.65
N HIS A 136 12.52 -17.43 -5.60
CA HIS A 136 12.79 -17.58 -7.03
C HIS A 136 12.76 -16.25 -7.79
N ASN A 137 12.69 -15.10 -7.10
CA ASN A 137 12.62 -13.76 -7.70
C ASN A 137 11.51 -13.61 -8.75
N LEU A 138 10.32 -14.15 -8.47
CA LEU A 138 9.21 -14.17 -9.44
C LEU A 138 8.52 -12.81 -9.63
N LEU A 139 8.81 -11.85 -8.75
CA LEU A 139 8.23 -10.51 -8.75
C LEU A 139 9.30 -9.43 -8.91
N PRO A 140 9.02 -8.34 -9.65
CA PRO A 140 9.97 -7.26 -9.88
C PRO A 140 10.55 -6.72 -8.57
N PRO A 141 11.88 -6.47 -8.48
CA PRO A 141 12.50 -6.00 -7.24
C PRO A 141 11.99 -4.62 -6.81
N ASN A 142 11.45 -3.83 -7.74
CA ASN A 142 10.90 -2.50 -7.48
C ASN A 142 9.40 -2.48 -7.18
N HIS A 143 8.78 -3.66 -7.01
CA HIS A 143 7.43 -3.78 -6.44
C HIS A 143 7.55 -3.94 -4.92
N PHE A 144 7.10 -2.95 -4.16
CA PHE A 144 7.27 -2.92 -2.70
C PHE A 144 6.02 -3.35 -1.93
N GLY A 145 4.83 -3.03 -2.45
CA GLY A 145 3.57 -3.25 -1.73
C GLY A 145 3.24 -4.72 -1.52
N GLY A 146 2.70 -5.07 -0.35
CA GLY A 146 2.19 -6.43 -0.08
C GLY A 146 3.27 -7.51 0.08
N ARG A 147 4.56 -7.13 0.12
CA ARG A 147 5.68 -8.05 0.28
C ARG A 147 6.27 -7.98 1.70
N PRO A 148 6.78 -9.11 2.25
CA PRO A 148 7.48 -9.11 3.52
C PRO A 148 8.65 -8.12 3.51
N GLN A 149 8.87 -7.44 4.64
CA GLN A 149 10.03 -6.55 4.86
C GLN A 149 10.16 -5.38 3.88
N ARG A 150 9.09 -5.02 3.16
CA ARG A 150 9.06 -3.85 2.28
C ARG A 150 7.96 -2.89 2.70
N THR A 151 8.30 -1.62 2.81
CA THR A 151 7.39 -0.58 3.30
C THR A 151 7.12 0.49 2.24
N THR A 152 6.08 1.29 2.47
CA THR A 152 5.83 2.51 1.69
C THR A 152 7.01 3.47 1.77
N THR A 153 7.65 3.56 2.94
CA THR A 153 8.84 4.39 3.16
C THR A 153 9.99 3.98 2.24
N ASP A 154 10.23 2.68 2.05
CA ASP A 154 11.33 2.17 1.22
C ASP A 154 11.15 2.54 -0.26
N ALA A 155 9.92 2.43 -0.77
CA ALA A 155 9.59 2.84 -2.13
C ALA A 155 9.83 4.34 -2.36
N VAL A 156 9.42 5.19 -1.41
CA VAL A 156 9.65 6.64 -1.52
C VAL A 156 11.12 6.98 -1.31
N LEU A 157 11.85 6.28 -0.43
CA LEU A 157 13.29 6.43 -0.26
C LEU A 157 14.03 6.10 -1.56
N HIS A 158 13.69 5.00 -2.23
CA HIS A 158 14.28 4.63 -3.51
C HIS A 158 14.04 5.71 -4.57
N LEU A 159 12.81 6.23 -4.68
CA LEU A 159 12.49 7.36 -5.56
C LEU A 159 13.36 8.60 -5.25
N VAL A 160 13.41 9.00 -3.98
CA VAL A 160 14.17 10.17 -3.54
C VAL A 160 15.66 10.00 -3.77
N GLN A 161 16.19 8.79 -3.57
CA GLN A 161 17.58 8.47 -3.83
C GLN A 161 17.89 8.61 -5.32
N ARG A 162 17.05 8.04 -6.20
CA ARG A 162 17.17 8.21 -7.66
C ARG A 162 17.19 9.68 -8.08
N ILE A 163 16.28 10.50 -7.53
CA ILE A 163 16.23 11.94 -7.79
C ILE A 163 17.53 12.62 -7.35
N LYS A 164 18.02 12.35 -6.13
CA LYS A 164 19.25 12.96 -5.62
C LYS A 164 20.49 12.55 -6.42
N ASP A 165 20.56 11.30 -6.86
CA ASP A 165 21.66 10.81 -7.69
C ASP A 165 21.69 11.45 -9.07
N SER A 166 20.51 11.72 -9.66
CA SER A 166 20.43 12.51 -10.88
C SER A 166 21.02 13.90 -10.70
N TRP A 167 20.73 14.58 -9.59
CA TRP A 167 21.21 15.93 -9.36
C TRP A 167 22.72 15.99 -9.16
N ARG A 168 23.31 14.98 -8.51
CA ARG A 168 24.77 14.83 -8.34
C ARG A 168 25.49 14.72 -9.69
N THR A 169 24.83 14.14 -10.68
CA THR A 169 25.36 13.98 -12.05
C THR A 169 24.90 15.08 -13.01
N GLY A 170 24.28 16.14 -12.49
CA GLY A 170 23.82 17.26 -13.30
C GLY A 170 22.64 16.94 -14.22
N LYS A 171 21.81 15.97 -13.85
CA LYS A 171 20.61 15.54 -14.61
C LYS A 171 19.32 16.03 -13.94
N VAL A 172 18.20 15.81 -14.63
CA VAL A 172 16.84 16.06 -14.17
C VAL A 172 16.06 14.74 -14.18
N THR A 173 15.29 14.49 -13.13
CA THR A 173 14.39 13.34 -13.05
C THR A 173 12.95 13.80 -13.26
N SER A 174 12.20 13.11 -14.13
CA SER A 174 10.75 13.30 -14.27
C SER A 174 10.04 12.06 -13.78
N VAL A 175 8.96 12.25 -13.03
CA VAL A 175 8.16 11.16 -12.47
C VAL A 175 6.74 11.31 -12.96
N LEU A 176 6.23 10.28 -13.62
CA LEU A 176 4.84 10.14 -14.01
C LEU A 176 4.17 9.15 -13.03
N TYR A 177 3.31 9.67 -12.16
CA TYR A 177 2.49 8.86 -11.25
C TYR A 177 1.22 8.42 -11.97
N LEU A 178 1.00 7.11 -12.01
CA LEU A 178 -0.14 6.49 -12.69
C LEU A 178 -1.29 6.25 -11.70
N ASP A 179 -2.53 6.46 -12.14
CA ASP A 179 -3.74 6.10 -11.39
C ASP A 179 -4.45 4.96 -12.12
N ILE A 180 -4.51 3.78 -11.49
CA ILE A 180 -5.24 2.62 -12.02
C ILE A 180 -6.67 2.64 -11.46
N SER A 181 -7.65 2.71 -12.36
CA SER A 181 -9.05 2.67 -11.97
C SER A 181 -9.45 1.28 -11.50
N SER A 182 -9.94 1.18 -10.25
CA SER A 182 -10.54 -0.04 -9.72
C SER A 182 -9.67 -1.28 -9.93
N ALA A 183 -8.39 -1.21 -9.54
CA ALA A 183 -7.38 -2.25 -9.71
C ALA A 183 -7.88 -3.68 -9.43
N PHE A 184 -8.29 -3.98 -8.19
CA PHE A 184 -8.73 -5.32 -7.79
C PHE A 184 -9.99 -5.79 -8.54
N PRO A 185 -11.08 -4.99 -8.64
CA PRO A 185 -12.27 -5.38 -9.40
C PRO A 185 -12.02 -5.62 -10.90
N SER A 186 -10.99 -5.01 -11.49
CA SER A 186 -10.76 -5.05 -12.94
C SER A 186 -9.87 -6.23 -13.39
N VAL A 187 -9.32 -7.01 -12.46
CA VAL A 187 -8.45 -8.15 -12.78
C VAL A 187 -9.19 -9.17 -13.65
N ASN A 188 -8.65 -9.42 -14.83
CA ASN A 188 -9.10 -10.50 -15.71
C ASN A 188 -8.46 -11.81 -15.24
N HIS A 189 -9.29 -12.83 -14.98
CA HIS A 189 -8.82 -14.10 -14.43
C HIS A 189 -7.94 -14.88 -15.41
N GLN A 190 -8.26 -14.89 -16.70
CA GLN A 190 -7.45 -15.60 -17.71
C GLN A 190 -6.05 -14.99 -17.82
N ARG A 191 -5.96 -13.65 -17.87
CA ARG A 191 -4.67 -12.95 -17.85
C ARG A 191 -3.89 -13.20 -16.56
N LEU A 192 -4.55 -13.20 -15.40
CA LEU A 192 -3.90 -13.52 -14.12
C LEU A 192 -3.29 -14.92 -14.13
N LEU A 193 -4.05 -15.93 -14.57
CA LEU A 193 -3.58 -17.32 -14.65
C LEU A 193 -2.41 -17.45 -15.63
N HIS A 194 -2.48 -16.77 -16.78
CA HIS A 194 -1.36 -16.67 -17.72
C HIS A 194 -0.12 -16.06 -17.05
N ASN A 195 -0.25 -14.94 -16.32
CA ASN A 195 0.87 -14.28 -15.65
C ASN A 195 1.50 -15.16 -14.56
N LEU A 196 0.70 -15.97 -13.85
CA LEU A 196 1.19 -16.95 -12.86
C LEU A 196 2.02 -18.05 -13.54
N ARG A 197 1.52 -18.65 -14.63
CA ARG A 197 2.26 -19.68 -15.39
C ARG A 197 3.52 -19.17 -16.06
N LYS A 198 3.46 -17.95 -16.61
CA LYS A 198 4.62 -17.22 -17.18
C LYS A 198 5.74 -17.03 -16.15
N ARG A 199 5.39 -16.97 -14.86
CA ARG A 199 6.31 -16.84 -13.72
C ARG A 199 6.55 -18.17 -13.00
N SER A 200 6.34 -19.29 -13.67
CA SER A 200 6.64 -20.64 -13.17
C SER A 200 5.96 -21.00 -11.84
N VAL A 201 4.82 -20.39 -11.50
CA VAL A 201 4.08 -20.75 -10.29
C VAL A 201 3.59 -22.21 -10.39
N PRO A 202 3.76 -23.05 -9.34
CA PRO A 202 3.37 -24.45 -9.40
C PRO A 202 1.93 -24.67 -9.91
N GLU A 203 1.74 -25.56 -10.89
CA GLU A 203 0.45 -25.77 -11.54
C GLU A 203 -0.70 -26.14 -10.58
N PRO A 204 -0.51 -26.94 -9.51
CA PRO A 204 -1.58 -27.18 -8.52
C PRO A 204 -2.10 -25.90 -7.86
N LEU A 205 -1.22 -24.92 -7.59
CA LEU A 205 -1.63 -23.61 -7.08
C LEU A 205 -2.43 -22.84 -8.14
N VAL A 206 -1.96 -22.84 -9.39
CA VAL A 206 -2.63 -22.15 -10.51
C VAL A 206 -4.05 -22.71 -10.73
N LEU A 207 -4.20 -24.04 -10.75
CA LEU A 207 -5.50 -24.71 -10.91
C LEU A 207 -6.45 -24.40 -9.75
N TRP A 208 -5.95 -24.43 -8.51
CA TRP A 208 -6.76 -24.06 -7.37
C TRP A 208 -7.15 -22.58 -7.38
N ILE A 209 -6.24 -21.66 -7.76
CA ILE A 209 -6.54 -20.23 -7.91
C ILE A 209 -7.62 -20.03 -8.98
N ALA A 210 -7.54 -20.74 -10.11
CA ALA A 210 -8.57 -20.69 -11.15
C ALA A 210 -9.94 -21.10 -10.60
N ASN A 211 -9.98 -22.12 -9.73
CA ASN A 211 -11.21 -22.56 -9.08
C ASN A 211 -11.69 -21.58 -7.98
N PHE A 212 -10.78 -20.99 -7.22
CA PHE A 212 -11.09 -19.98 -6.21
C PHE A 212 -11.73 -18.73 -6.84
N LEU A 213 -11.31 -18.35 -8.04
CA LEU A 213 -11.79 -17.14 -8.71
C LEU A 213 -13.16 -17.31 -9.39
N ARG A 214 -13.57 -18.53 -9.73
CA ARG A 214 -14.80 -18.84 -10.47
C ARG A 214 -16.01 -19.13 -9.57
N ASP A 215 -17.21 -18.91 -10.10
CA ASP A 215 -18.52 -19.24 -9.52
C ASP A 215 -18.77 -18.58 -8.15
N ARG A 216 -18.14 -17.43 -7.91
CA ARG A 216 -18.28 -16.73 -6.63
C ARG A 216 -19.62 -16.04 -6.52
N ARG A 217 -20.22 -16.10 -5.32
CA ARG A 217 -21.49 -15.47 -5.02
C ARG A 217 -21.38 -14.59 -3.79
N THR A 218 -22.12 -13.50 -3.78
CA THR A 218 -22.17 -12.62 -2.62
C THR A 218 -23.56 -12.08 -2.37
N GLN A 219 -23.81 -11.59 -1.18
CA GLN A 219 -24.98 -10.77 -0.86
C GLN A 219 -24.48 -9.40 -0.39
N LEU A 220 -25.14 -8.32 -0.80
CA LEU A 220 -24.81 -6.98 -0.32
C LEU A 220 -25.51 -6.73 1.01
N LYS A 221 -24.78 -6.21 2.00
CA LYS A 221 -25.35 -5.80 3.29
C LYS A 221 -25.13 -4.31 3.51
N PHE A 222 -26.25 -3.60 3.69
CA PHE A 222 -26.33 -2.17 3.98
C PHE A 222 -27.12 -2.00 5.26
N ASP A 223 -26.46 -1.66 6.37
CA ASP A 223 -27.12 -1.48 7.66
C ASP A 223 -28.08 -2.66 8.00
N ASP A 224 -29.40 -2.45 7.90
CA ASP A 224 -30.49 -3.42 8.13
C ASP A 224 -30.96 -4.17 6.87
N PHE A 225 -30.53 -3.78 5.68
CA PHE A 225 -30.88 -4.43 4.41
C PHE A 225 -29.83 -5.47 3.97
N THR A 226 -30.31 -6.63 3.51
CA THR A 226 -29.49 -7.66 2.86
C THR A 226 -30.13 -8.01 1.51
N SER A 227 -29.34 -8.00 0.43
CA SER A 227 -29.82 -8.36 -0.90
C SER A 227 -29.91 -9.87 -1.08
N GLU A 228 -30.64 -10.30 -2.10
CA GLU A 228 -30.51 -11.65 -2.64
C GLU A 228 -29.06 -11.95 -3.10
N PRO A 229 -28.64 -13.23 -3.09
CA PRO A 229 -27.35 -13.65 -3.63
C PRO A 229 -27.17 -13.25 -5.10
N LEU A 230 -25.98 -12.75 -5.43
CA LEU A 230 -25.59 -12.31 -6.75
C LEU A 230 -24.22 -12.86 -7.14
N LEU A 231 -23.98 -12.99 -8.44
CA LEU A 231 -22.72 -13.46 -8.99
C LEU A 231 -21.63 -12.37 -8.86
N ALA A 232 -20.46 -12.75 -8.32
CA ALA A 232 -19.29 -11.89 -8.08
C ALA A 232 -18.04 -12.45 -8.76
N ASP A 233 -18.19 -12.82 -10.04
CA ASP A 233 -17.22 -13.60 -10.82
C ASP A 233 -16.18 -12.75 -11.56
N CYS A 234 -15.99 -11.51 -11.13
CA CYS A 234 -15.02 -10.59 -11.71
C CYS A 234 -13.99 -10.13 -10.67
N GLY A 235 -12.75 -9.91 -11.12
CA GLY A 235 -11.71 -9.32 -10.28
C GLY A 235 -11.27 -10.17 -9.10
N LEU A 236 -10.54 -9.52 -8.20
CA LEU A 236 -10.06 -10.07 -6.93
C LEU A 236 -10.93 -9.60 -5.75
N PRO A 237 -11.24 -10.47 -4.78
CA PRO A 237 -12.09 -10.13 -3.65
C PRO A 237 -11.40 -9.18 -2.67
N GLN A 238 -12.05 -8.05 -2.36
CA GLN A 238 -11.50 -7.05 -1.44
C GLN A 238 -11.67 -7.51 0.01
N GLY A 239 -10.60 -7.99 0.64
CA GLY A 239 -10.62 -8.51 2.02
C GLY A 239 -10.05 -9.92 2.14
N SER A 240 -9.90 -10.61 1.02
CA SER A 240 -9.19 -11.88 0.91
C SER A 240 -7.69 -11.69 1.20
N PRO A 241 -7.07 -12.53 2.05
CA PRO A 241 -5.62 -12.53 2.28
C PRO A 241 -4.78 -12.85 1.03
N LEU A 242 -5.37 -13.56 0.07
CA LEU A 242 -4.70 -14.00 -1.16
C LEU A 242 -4.67 -12.92 -2.24
N SER A 243 -5.67 -12.05 -2.26
CA SER A 243 -5.83 -11.04 -3.32
C SER A 243 -4.63 -10.10 -3.49
N PRO A 244 -3.95 -9.60 -2.42
CA PRO A 244 -2.79 -8.73 -2.60
C PRO A 244 -1.66 -9.38 -3.40
N ILE A 245 -1.25 -10.61 -3.08
CA ILE A 245 -0.15 -11.29 -3.78
C ILE A 245 -0.54 -11.62 -5.23
N LEU A 246 -1.79 -12.02 -5.49
CA LEU A 246 -2.29 -12.22 -6.85
C LEU A 246 -2.24 -10.94 -7.68
N TYR A 247 -2.57 -9.80 -7.08
CA TYR A 247 -2.45 -8.51 -7.76
C TYR A 247 -0.99 -8.17 -8.08
N LEU A 248 -0.02 -8.59 -7.24
CA LEU A 248 1.39 -8.39 -7.54
C LEU A 248 1.81 -9.14 -8.81
N PHE A 249 1.46 -10.43 -8.91
CA PHE A 249 1.68 -11.22 -10.12
C PHE A 249 0.98 -10.61 -11.33
N TYR A 250 -0.23 -10.08 -11.13
CA TYR A 250 -0.99 -9.42 -12.19
C TYR A 250 -0.30 -8.17 -12.74
N SER A 251 0.16 -7.28 -11.87
CA SER A 251 0.74 -5.99 -12.27
C SER A 251 2.23 -6.02 -12.53
N SER A 252 2.90 -7.17 -12.38
CA SER A 252 4.35 -7.26 -12.51
C SER A 252 4.85 -6.86 -13.91
N ASP A 253 4.14 -7.28 -14.96
CA ASP A 253 4.48 -6.93 -16.35
C ASP A 253 4.50 -5.41 -16.58
N LEU A 254 3.70 -4.62 -15.83
CA LEU A 254 3.70 -3.16 -15.92
C LEU A 254 5.03 -2.54 -15.49
N LEU A 255 5.67 -3.12 -14.46
CA LEU A 255 6.93 -2.63 -13.92
C LEU A 255 8.13 -3.08 -14.76
N GLU A 256 7.94 -4.09 -15.61
CA GLU A 256 8.95 -4.73 -16.44
C GLU A 256 8.83 -4.35 -17.93
N LEU A 257 7.97 -3.37 -18.27
CA LEU A 257 7.82 -2.87 -19.65
C LEU A 257 9.12 -2.32 -20.25
N ILE A 258 10.04 -1.88 -19.40
CA ILE A 258 11.34 -1.33 -19.79
C ILE A 258 12.43 -2.20 -19.19
N ASP A 259 13.44 -2.52 -19.99
CA ASP A 259 14.58 -3.33 -19.55
C ASP A 259 15.20 -2.73 -18.27
N PRO A 260 15.28 -3.49 -17.16
CA PRO A 260 15.93 -3.06 -15.93
C PRO A 260 17.39 -2.59 -16.10
N LYS A 261 18.07 -3.01 -17.18
CA LYS A 261 19.42 -2.56 -17.53
C LYS A 261 19.45 -1.11 -17.99
N ASP A 262 18.33 -0.56 -18.45
CA ASP A 262 18.25 0.85 -18.82
C ASP A 262 18.27 1.74 -17.57
N ARG A 263 19.45 2.27 -17.29
CA ARG A 263 19.69 3.15 -16.14
C ARG A 263 18.98 4.50 -16.23
N GLN A 264 18.43 4.88 -17.38
CA GLN A 264 17.61 6.10 -17.51
C GLN A 264 16.23 5.91 -16.87
N HIS A 265 15.78 4.66 -16.72
CA HIS A 265 14.46 4.30 -16.25
C HIS A 265 14.48 3.73 -14.84
N LEU A 266 13.33 3.86 -14.18
CA LEU A 266 12.99 3.15 -12.96
C LEU A 266 11.46 3.11 -12.86
N SER A 267 10.91 1.90 -12.84
CA SER A 267 9.50 1.67 -12.55
C SER A 267 9.37 1.31 -11.06
N LEU A 268 8.49 1.99 -10.34
CA LEU A 268 8.20 1.72 -8.93
C LEU A 268 6.73 1.33 -8.79
N GLY A 269 6.45 0.30 -7.99
CA GLY A 269 5.09 -0.11 -7.68
C GLY A 269 4.88 -0.30 -6.18
N TYR A 270 3.67 -0.01 -5.71
CA TYR A 270 3.18 -0.37 -4.39
C TYR A 270 1.71 -0.79 -4.50
N ILE A 271 1.44 -2.10 -4.55
CA ILE A 271 0.12 -2.62 -4.95
C ILE A 271 -0.28 -1.95 -6.27
N ASP A 272 -1.30 -1.09 -6.28
CA ASP A 272 -1.87 -0.38 -7.42
C ASP A 272 -1.23 0.98 -7.72
N ASP A 273 -0.57 1.59 -6.73
CA ASP A 273 0.17 2.84 -6.93
C ASP A 273 1.45 2.58 -7.75
N THR A 274 1.55 3.14 -8.95
CA THR A 274 2.71 2.94 -9.85
C THR A 274 3.30 4.28 -10.28
N ALA A 275 4.63 4.34 -10.38
CA ALA A 275 5.37 5.51 -10.85
C ALA A 275 6.41 5.13 -11.90
N MET A 276 6.38 5.83 -13.04
CA MET A 276 7.39 5.74 -14.10
C MET A 276 8.38 6.89 -13.94
N VAL A 277 9.65 6.56 -13.73
CA VAL A 277 10.71 7.53 -13.44
C VAL A 277 11.71 7.53 -14.59
N VAL A 278 11.98 8.72 -15.14
CA VAL A 278 12.95 8.92 -16.23
C VAL A 278 13.99 9.95 -15.81
N THR A 279 15.27 9.67 -16.07
CA THR A 279 16.40 10.57 -15.75
C THR A 279 17.29 10.84 -16.95
N SER A 280 17.42 12.12 -17.32
CA SER A 280 18.28 12.56 -18.42
C SER A 280 18.78 14.00 -18.21
N PRO A 281 19.66 14.55 -19.07
CA PRO A 281 20.20 15.91 -18.90
C PRO A 281 19.15 17.05 -18.93
N SER A 282 17.98 16.86 -19.54
CA SER A 282 16.95 17.90 -19.67
C SER A 282 15.52 17.37 -19.53
N VAL A 283 14.58 18.27 -19.22
CA VAL A 283 13.15 17.90 -19.16
C VAL A 283 12.62 17.48 -20.53
N ALA A 284 13.02 18.16 -21.61
CA ALA A 284 12.58 17.83 -22.96
C ALA A 284 12.91 16.38 -23.36
N ILE A 285 14.11 15.89 -23.01
CA ILE A 285 14.49 14.49 -23.25
C ILE A 285 13.63 13.55 -22.41
N ASN A 286 13.41 13.86 -21.12
CA ASN A 286 12.53 13.05 -20.27
C ASN A 286 11.11 12.94 -20.83
N ILE A 287 10.52 14.03 -21.34
CA ILE A 287 9.19 14.03 -21.96
C ILE A 287 9.19 13.17 -23.23
N ARG A 288 10.21 13.28 -24.08
CA ARG A 288 10.32 12.44 -25.28
C ARG A 288 10.36 10.96 -24.93
N ILE A 289 11.14 10.60 -23.92
CA ILE A 289 11.24 9.22 -23.43
C ILE A 289 9.91 8.75 -22.85
N LEU A 290 9.28 9.53 -21.96
CA LEU A 290 7.96 9.22 -21.40
C LEU A 290 6.92 9.03 -22.51
N SER A 291 6.94 9.89 -23.53
CA SER A 291 6.04 9.78 -24.70
C SER A 291 6.25 8.46 -25.46
N GLY A 292 7.47 7.94 -25.52
CA GLY A 292 7.77 6.63 -26.09
C GLY A 292 7.31 5.44 -25.24
N ILE A 293 7.22 5.62 -23.91
CA ILE A 293 6.74 4.58 -22.97
C ILE A 293 5.21 4.50 -22.96
N VAL A 294 4.52 5.63 -23.18
CA VAL A 294 3.06 5.73 -23.12
C VAL A 294 2.33 4.67 -23.96
N PRO A 295 2.69 4.40 -25.22
CA PRO A 295 2.08 3.32 -25.99
C PRO A 295 2.22 1.95 -25.34
N LEU A 296 3.35 1.66 -24.69
CA LEU A 296 3.56 0.40 -23.96
C LEU A 296 2.65 0.30 -22.74
N LEU A 297 2.47 1.41 -22.00
CA LEU A 297 1.53 1.48 -20.88
C LEU A 297 0.09 1.22 -21.34
N LEU A 298 -0.34 1.89 -22.41
CA LEU A 298 -1.69 1.75 -22.95
C LEU A 298 -1.93 0.34 -23.50
N ASN A 299 -0.94 -0.26 -24.15
CA ASN A 299 -1.01 -1.66 -24.58
C ASN A 299 -1.13 -2.61 -23.39
N TRP A 300 -0.31 -2.43 -22.34
CA TRP A 300 -0.44 -3.21 -21.11
C TRP A 300 -1.84 -3.06 -20.48
N SER A 301 -2.37 -1.84 -20.43
CA SER A 301 -3.71 -1.53 -19.93
C SER A 301 -4.80 -2.30 -20.69
N CYS A 302 -4.66 -2.39 -22.02
CA CYS A 302 -5.55 -3.15 -22.89
C CYS A 302 -5.46 -4.67 -22.63
N MET A 303 -4.25 -5.23 -22.57
CA MET A 303 -4.05 -6.67 -22.34
C MET A 303 -4.49 -7.14 -20.94
N HIS A 304 -4.47 -6.23 -19.95
CA HIS A 304 -4.76 -6.52 -18.55
C HIS A 304 -6.12 -5.99 -18.08
N ALA A 305 -7.03 -5.57 -18.97
CA ALA A 305 -8.33 -5.01 -18.57
C ALA A 305 -8.24 -3.92 -17.47
N CYS A 306 -7.09 -3.26 -17.33
CA CYS A 306 -6.79 -2.37 -16.21
C CYS A 306 -6.68 -0.96 -16.76
N ARG A 307 -7.80 -0.22 -16.74
CA ARG A 307 -7.86 1.13 -17.31
C ARG A 307 -7.13 2.13 -16.42
N PHE A 308 -6.29 2.94 -17.05
CA PHE A 308 -5.72 4.13 -16.43
C PHE A 308 -6.74 5.27 -16.39
N ASP A 309 -6.77 6.01 -15.28
CA ASP A 309 -7.44 7.32 -15.20
C ASP A 309 -6.43 8.40 -15.58
N ILE A 310 -6.23 8.59 -16.90
CA ILE A 310 -5.20 9.50 -17.45
C ILE A 310 -5.39 10.92 -16.90
N GLY A 311 -6.62 11.36 -16.67
CA GLY A 311 -6.93 12.67 -16.09
C GLY A 311 -6.45 12.86 -14.65
N LYS A 312 -6.10 11.78 -13.94
CA LYS A 312 -5.52 11.81 -12.60
C LYS A 312 -4.01 11.56 -12.57
N PHE A 313 -3.38 11.32 -13.71
CA PHE A 313 -1.93 11.18 -13.75
C PHE A 313 -1.29 12.47 -13.25
N GLN A 314 -0.21 12.34 -12.49
CA GLN A 314 0.56 13.47 -12.00
C GLN A 314 1.96 13.42 -12.57
N LEU A 315 2.46 14.54 -13.07
CA LEU A 315 3.80 14.67 -13.62
C LEU A 315 4.60 15.67 -12.78
N VAL A 316 5.78 15.29 -12.32
CA VAL A 316 6.69 16.20 -11.59
C VAL A 316 8.10 16.13 -12.17
N HIS A 317 8.66 17.29 -12.53
CA HIS A 317 10.05 17.41 -13.00
C HIS A 317 10.98 17.84 -11.87
N HIS A 318 11.65 16.90 -11.23
CA HIS A 318 12.53 17.14 -10.08
C HIS A 318 13.88 17.72 -10.48
N THR A 319 14.07 19.01 -10.19
CA THR A 319 15.36 19.70 -10.29
C THR A 319 15.43 20.85 -9.30
N ARG A 320 16.62 21.06 -8.73
CA ARG A 320 16.96 22.25 -7.93
C ARG A 320 17.59 23.38 -8.76
N TYR A 321 18.08 23.06 -9.95
CA TYR A 321 18.79 24.01 -10.80
C TYR A 321 17.81 24.68 -11.76
N LYS A 322 17.51 25.96 -11.52
CA LYS A 322 16.50 26.74 -12.25
C LYS A 322 16.69 26.71 -13.78
N PRO A 323 17.92 26.84 -14.34
CA PRO A 323 18.12 26.80 -15.78
C PRO A 323 17.80 25.46 -16.46
N ARG A 324 17.71 24.36 -15.71
CA ARG A 324 17.28 23.05 -16.22
C ARG A 324 15.79 22.78 -16.02
N TYR A 325 15.05 23.71 -15.42
CA TYR A 325 13.63 23.54 -15.16
C TYR A 325 12.82 24.18 -16.28
N GLU A 326 12.15 23.33 -17.04
CA GLU A 326 11.14 23.70 -18.04
C GLU A 326 9.86 22.93 -17.71
N PRO A 327 8.71 23.58 -17.51
CA PRO A 327 7.45 22.91 -17.16
C PRO A 327 6.77 22.33 -18.41
N LEU A 328 7.46 21.45 -19.14
CA LEU A 328 6.93 20.86 -20.36
C LEU A 328 5.83 19.83 -20.04
N PRO A 329 4.65 19.90 -20.69
CA PRO A 329 3.59 18.92 -20.48
C PRO A 329 3.88 17.60 -21.22
N LEU A 330 3.22 16.53 -20.77
CA LEU A 330 3.16 15.25 -21.48
C LEU A 330 1.79 15.12 -22.15
N GLN A 331 1.75 14.71 -23.42
CA GLN A 331 0.52 14.45 -24.16
C GLN A 331 0.23 12.95 -24.20
N ILE A 332 -0.98 12.53 -23.81
CA ILE A 332 -1.45 11.14 -23.84
C ILE A 332 -2.89 11.12 -24.34
N ASP A 333 -3.18 10.50 -25.49
CA ASP A 333 -4.54 10.33 -26.02
C ASP A 333 -5.42 11.60 -25.92
N GLY A 334 -4.89 12.73 -26.40
CA GLY A 334 -5.58 14.03 -26.35
C GLY A 334 -5.64 14.71 -24.97
N HIS A 335 -5.13 14.06 -23.91
CA HIS A 335 -4.98 14.64 -22.58
C HIS A 335 -3.61 15.31 -22.44
N THR A 336 -3.62 16.56 -21.96
CA THR A 336 -2.41 17.29 -21.59
C THR A 336 -2.16 17.16 -20.08
N ILE A 337 -1.13 16.41 -19.70
CA ILE A 337 -0.69 16.28 -18.31
C ILE A 337 0.32 17.39 -18.04
N VAL A 338 -0.15 18.45 -17.39
CA VAL A 338 0.67 19.60 -17.00
C VAL A 338 1.50 19.25 -15.76
N PRO A 339 2.82 19.54 -15.74
CA PRO A 339 3.63 19.24 -14.57
C PRO A 339 3.26 20.09 -13.36
N THR A 340 3.23 19.47 -12.19
CA THR A 340 2.95 20.12 -10.90
C THR A 340 4.23 20.38 -10.10
N GLU A 341 4.16 21.26 -9.10
CA GLU A 341 5.29 21.53 -8.20
C GLU A 341 5.45 20.43 -7.12
N SER A 342 4.42 19.62 -6.88
CA SER A 342 4.44 18.51 -5.94
C SER A 342 3.41 17.44 -6.34
N ALA A 343 3.64 16.22 -5.89
CA ALA A 343 2.71 15.10 -6.03
C ALA A 343 2.64 14.30 -4.73
N ARG A 344 1.48 13.71 -4.43
CA ARG A 344 1.33 12.81 -3.28
C ARG A 344 1.59 11.39 -3.74
N TYR A 345 2.62 10.76 -3.18
CA TYR A 345 2.99 9.39 -3.46
C TYR A 345 3.12 8.61 -2.16
N LEU A 346 2.34 7.53 -2.02
CA LEU A 346 2.32 6.66 -0.83
C LEU A 346 2.15 7.44 0.48
N GLY A 347 1.30 8.46 0.48
CA GLY A 347 1.02 9.31 1.66
C GLY A 347 2.07 10.38 1.98
N ILE A 348 3.14 10.51 1.18
CA ILE A 348 4.15 11.56 1.30
C ILE A 348 4.01 12.55 0.16
N ILE A 349 4.07 13.85 0.44
CA ILE A 349 4.06 14.89 -0.59
C ILE A 349 5.49 15.13 -1.05
N VAL A 350 5.81 14.70 -2.26
CA VAL A 350 7.14 14.84 -2.88
C VAL A 350 7.13 16.09 -3.73
N ASP A 351 7.79 17.15 -3.25
CA ASP A 351 7.93 18.38 -4.01
C ASP A 351 9.10 18.32 -4.99
N ARG A 352 9.02 19.14 -6.04
CA ARG A 352 10.01 19.25 -7.10
C ARG A 352 11.45 19.38 -6.60
N ARG A 353 11.68 20.09 -5.50
CA ARG A 353 13.01 20.40 -4.98
C ARG A 353 13.39 19.57 -3.75
N LEU A 354 12.52 18.66 -3.31
CA LEU A 354 12.66 17.89 -2.07
C LEU A 354 12.97 18.81 -0.88
N ARG A 355 12.17 19.87 -0.73
CA ARG A 355 12.19 20.84 0.38
C ARG A 355 11.26 20.44 1.52
N TRP A 356 10.25 19.62 1.23
CA TRP A 356 9.30 19.00 2.16
C TRP A 356 8.39 19.98 2.92
N HIS A 357 8.33 21.26 2.51
CA HIS A 357 7.53 22.27 3.21
C HIS A 357 6.04 21.87 3.28
N GLU A 358 5.44 21.56 2.12
CA GLU A 358 4.03 21.18 2.04
C GLU A 358 3.74 19.88 2.81
N HIS A 359 4.62 18.88 2.71
CA HIS A 359 4.50 17.63 3.46
C HIS A 359 4.51 17.87 4.97
N VAL A 360 5.45 18.68 5.46
CA VAL A 360 5.59 19.00 6.89
C VAL A 360 4.40 19.81 7.40
N GLU A 361 3.86 20.75 6.62
CA GLU A 361 2.59 21.43 6.94
C GLU A 361 1.45 20.43 7.10
N ALA A 362 1.26 19.53 6.13
CA ALA A 362 0.20 18.52 6.18
C ALA A 362 0.35 17.56 7.37
N ALA A 363 1.59 17.12 7.67
CA ALA A 363 1.89 16.25 8.80
C ALA A 363 1.56 16.96 10.14
N ILE A 364 1.94 18.24 10.29
CA ILE A 364 1.66 19.03 11.49
C ILE A 364 0.17 19.30 11.65
N ALA A 365 -0.55 19.61 10.57
CA ALA A 365 -2.00 19.78 10.63
C ALA A 365 -2.69 18.49 11.10
N LYS A 366 -2.31 17.34 10.53
CA LYS A 366 -2.82 16.01 10.92
C LYS A 366 -2.47 15.66 12.37
N GLY A 367 -1.24 15.92 12.79
CA GLY A 367 -0.78 15.70 14.16
C GLY A 367 -1.51 16.59 15.17
N THR A 368 -1.66 17.87 14.87
CA THR A 368 -2.37 18.84 15.71
C THR A 368 -3.83 18.44 15.88
N ALA A 369 -4.53 18.10 14.78
CA ALA A 369 -5.91 17.62 14.84
C ALA A 369 -6.03 16.36 15.71
N ALA A 370 -5.08 15.43 15.61
CA ALA A 370 -5.05 14.23 16.44
C ALA A 370 -4.80 14.55 17.94
N VAL A 371 -3.86 15.44 18.26
CA VAL A 371 -3.62 15.89 19.64
C VAL A 371 -4.85 16.56 20.22
N LEU A 372 -5.49 17.46 19.47
CA LEU A 372 -6.70 18.14 19.93
C LEU A 372 -7.85 17.16 20.17
N ALA A 373 -7.98 16.11 19.33
CA ALA A 373 -8.95 15.05 19.55
C ALA A 373 -8.66 14.27 20.84
N VAL A 374 -7.39 13.89 21.08
CA VAL A 374 -6.96 13.27 22.35
C VAL A 374 -7.23 14.21 23.54
N GLY A 375 -7.01 15.51 23.37
CA GLY A 375 -7.26 16.53 24.39
C GLY A 375 -8.72 16.58 24.85
N ARG A 376 -9.69 16.19 24.01
CA ARG A 376 -11.10 16.07 24.41
C ARG A 376 -11.32 15.00 25.48
N LEU A 377 -10.47 13.98 25.49
CA LEU A 377 -10.47 12.89 26.46
C LEU A 377 -9.58 13.19 27.67
N ALA A 378 -8.71 14.20 27.62
CA ALA A 378 -7.74 14.53 28.66
C ALA A 378 -8.24 15.65 29.62
N ARG A 379 -9.54 15.69 29.91
CA ARG A 379 -10.11 16.74 30.77
C ARG A 379 -9.74 16.53 32.26
N PRO A 380 -9.42 17.58 33.04
CA PRO A 380 -8.99 17.41 34.43
C PRO A 380 -9.99 16.74 35.37
N THR A 381 -11.30 16.93 35.14
CA THR A 381 -12.36 16.48 36.08
C THR A 381 -12.92 15.10 35.79
N PHE A 382 -12.94 14.67 34.52
CA PHE A 382 -13.55 13.39 34.11
C PHE A 382 -12.85 12.76 32.90
N GLY A 383 -11.63 13.22 32.62
CA GLY A 383 -10.83 12.71 31.53
C GLY A 383 -10.09 11.43 31.89
N LEU A 384 -9.41 10.90 30.89
CA LEU A 384 -8.50 9.77 31.04
C LEU A 384 -7.32 10.14 31.95
N PRO A 385 -6.88 9.21 32.81
CA PRO A 385 -5.61 9.36 33.52
C PRO A 385 -4.44 9.68 32.58
N HIS A 386 -3.50 10.50 33.06
CA HIS A 386 -2.35 11.00 32.29
C HIS A 386 -1.54 9.91 31.54
N GLN A 387 -1.42 8.72 32.12
CA GLN A 387 -0.71 7.58 31.55
C GLN A 387 -1.36 7.10 30.25
N TYR A 388 -2.70 7.14 30.16
CA TYR A 388 -3.44 6.75 28.97
C TYR A 388 -3.42 7.86 27.92
N VAL A 389 -3.47 9.13 28.33
CA VAL A 389 -3.28 10.27 27.42
C VAL A 389 -1.89 10.21 26.78
N ARG A 390 -0.85 9.96 27.57
CA ARG A 390 0.53 9.72 27.10
C ARG A 390 0.60 8.54 26.12
N ARG A 391 -0.06 7.42 26.46
CA ARG A 391 -0.13 6.24 25.59
C ARG A 391 -0.81 6.57 24.25
N LEU A 392 -1.93 7.31 24.27
CA LEU A 392 -2.64 7.75 23.07
C LEU A 392 -1.78 8.70 22.22
N PHE A 393 -1.07 9.63 22.84
CA PHE A 393 -0.13 10.49 22.12
C PHE A 393 0.94 9.66 21.40
N ARG A 394 1.63 8.76 22.11
CA ARG A 394 2.67 7.89 21.55
C ARG A 394 2.14 6.94 20.46
N ALA A 395 0.94 6.37 20.65
CA ALA A 395 0.39 5.34 19.76
C ALA A 395 -0.42 5.89 18.57
N VAL A 396 -0.98 7.11 18.67
CA VAL A 396 -1.89 7.67 17.66
C VAL A 396 -1.32 8.93 17.02
N VAL A 397 -0.77 9.85 17.82
CA VAL A 397 -0.30 11.15 17.31
C VAL A 397 1.07 10.99 16.66
N CYS A 398 2.06 10.44 17.37
CA CYS A 398 3.43 10.33 16.86
C CYS A 398 3.48 9.60 15.50
N PRO A 399 2.84 8.43 15.31
CA PRO A 399 2.90 7.72 14.02
C PRO A 399 2.25 8.50 12.88
N ARG A 400 1.23 9.33 13.15
CA ARG A 400 0.59 10.17 12.12
C ARG A 400 1.45 11.36 11.73
N LEU A 401 2.19 11.93 12.69
CA LEU A 401 3.06 13.08 12.50
C LEU A 401 4.39 12.70 11.86
N GLU A 402 4.85 11.47 12.11
CA GLU A 402 6.20 11.00 11.77
C GLU A 402 6.19 9.92 10.69
N TYR A 403 5.05 9.79 10.00
CA TYR A 403 4.92 8.88 8.89
C TYR A 403 5.95 9.20 7.79
N GLY A 404 6.75 8.20 7.42
CA GLY A 404 7.81 8.34 6.42
C GLY A 404 8.96 9.24 6.85
N LEU A 405 9.15 9.50 8.16
CA LEU A 405 10.18 10.42 8.69
C LEU A 405 11.57 10.26 8.02
N PRO A 406 12.11 9.04 7.80
CA PRO A 406 13.43 8.87 7.17
C PRO A 406 13.57 9.51 5.77
N VAL A 407 12.48 9.75 5.06
CA VAL A 407 12.47 10.35 3.73
C VAL A 407 12.73 11.87 3.78
N TRP A 408 12.05 12.55 4.70
CA TRP A 408 11.92 14.01 4.71
C TRP A 408 12.59 14.70 5.91
N TYR A 409 13.12 13.91 6.85
CA TYR A 409 13.87 14.40 8.01
C TYR A 409 15.36 14.12 7.87
N THR A 410 16.18 15.13 8.12
CA THR A 410 17.63 15.00 8.32
C THR A 410 17.95 15.27 9.78
N PRO A 411 18.58 14.31 10.50
CA PRO A 411 18.97 14.47 11.89
C PRO A 411 19.67 15.79 12.17
N VAL A 412 19.32 16.39 13.32
CA VAL A 412 19.95 17.62 13.76
C VAL A 412 21.33 17.29 14.33
N CYS A 413 22.37 17.90 13.77
CA CYS A 413 23.76 17.70 14.18
C CYS A 413 24.39 19.04 14.57
N ARG A 414 25.12 19.03 15.68
CA ARG A 414 26.04 20.10 16.09
C ARG A 414 27.46 19.59 15.86
N ARG A 415 28.27 20.32 15.10
CA ARG A 415 29.70 19.99 15.00
C ARG A 415 30.41 20.49 16.25
N ASP A 416 31.34 19.69 16.76
CA ASP A 416 32.21 20.09 17.86
C ASP A 416 32.92 21.41 17.54
N GLY A 417 32.87 22.35 18.48
CA GLY A 417 33.44 23.70 18.32
C GLY A 417 32.63 24.66 17.43
N SER A 418 31.48 24.28 16.88
CA SER A 418 30.62 25.17 16.07
C SER A 418 29.30 25.51 16.75
N HIS A 419 28.97 26.81 16.80
CA HIS A 419 27.62 27.26 17.18
C HIS A 419 26.56 26.97 16.11
N ARG A 420 26.96 26.51 14.91
CA ARG A 420 26.04 26.30 13.79
C ARG A 420 25.40 24.91 13.88
N VAL A 421 24.09 24.91 14.13
CA VAL A 421 23.27 23.70 14.07
C VAL A 421 22.86 23.42 12.62
N THR A 422 23.04 22.18 12.17
CA THR A 422 22.67 21.73 10.82
C THR A 422 21.58 20.65 10.87
N GLY A 423 20.94 20.37 9.73
CA GLY A 423 19.84 19.42 9.64
C GLY A 423 18.47 20.09 9.72
N SER A 424 17.44 19.32 10.09
CA SER A 424 16.03 19.73 10.00
C SER A 424 15.53 20.52 11.22
N VAL A 425 16.29 21.50 11.68
CA VAL A 425 16.01 22.28 12.91
C VAL A 425 14.63 22.91 12.90
N GLY A 426 14.22 23.48 11.75
CA GLY A 426 12.90 24.09 11.59
C GLY A 426 11.75 23.07 11.74
N ILE A 427 11.93 21.85 11.22
CA ILE A 427 10.96 20.77 11.34
C ILE A 427 10.83 20.33 12.80
N VAL A 428 11.94 20.09 13.49
CA VAL A 428 11.98 19.72 14.92
C VAL A 428 11.23 20.77 15.76
N ARG A 429 11.51 22.06 15.53
CA ARG A 429 10.84 23.15 16.26
C ARG A 429 9.32 23.12 16.08
N ARG A 430 8.85 22.84 14.86
CA ARG A 430 7.42 22.83 14.55
C ARG A 430 6.71 21.59 15.11
N ILE A 431 7.31 20.41 15.00
CA ILE A 431 6.83 19.18 15.65
C ILE A 431 6.81 19.38 17.17
N GLY A 432 7.80 20.06 17.74
CA GLY A 432 7.85 20.36 19.16
C GLY A 432 6.73 21.24 19.66
N LYS A 433 6.11 22.08 18.81
CA LYS A 433 4.88 22.80 19.18
C LYS A 433 3.71 21.83 19.40
N VAL A 434 3.61 20.79 18.58
CA VAL A 434 2.57 19.75 18.71
C VAL A 434 2.82 18.89 19.96
N GLN A 435 4.08 18.50 20.21
CA GLN A 435 4.44 17.77 21.42
C GLN A 435 4.21 18.61 22.69
N ARG A 436 4.47 19.91 22.66
CA ARG A 436 4.17 20.82 23.78
C ARG A 436 2.68 20.78 24.16
N LEU A 437 1.78 20.80 23.17
CA LEU A 437 0.34 20.70 23.44
C LEU A 437 0.00 19.39 24.17
N ALA A 438 0.59 18.27 23.73
CA ALA A 438 0.41 16.99 24.40
C ALA A 438 1.03 16.99 25.80
N GLY A 439 2.22 17.55 25.99
CA GLY A 439 2.89 17.65 27.28
C GLY A 439 2.06 18.43 28.31
N LEU A 440 1.45 19.55 27.90
CA LEU A 440 0.51 20.31 28.74
C LEU A 440 -0.73 19.47 29.11
N MET A 441 -1.29 18.71 28.17
CA MET A 441 -2.45 17.84 28.43
C MET A 441 -2.13 16.67 29.36
N ILE A 442 -0.93 16.10 29.25
CA ILE A 442 -0.49 14.96 30.06
C ILE A 442 -0.17 15.42 31.49
N THR A 443 0.48 16.57 31.64
CA THR A 443 0.98 17.04 32.95
C THR A 443 -0.01 17.95 33.68
N GLY A 444 -0.92 18.62 32.98
CA GLY A 444 -1.75 19.67 33.55
C GLY A 444 -0.97 20.95 33.92
N ALA A 445 0.29 21.07 33.49
CA ALA A 445 1.15 22.19 33.83
C ALA A 445 0.72 23.51 33.18
N PHE A 446 1.18 24.63 33.75
CA PHE A 446 0.89 25.97 33.23
C PHE A 446 1.44 26.18 31.82
N ARG A 447 0.77 27.05 31.05
CA ARG A 447 1.20 27.41 29.69
C ARG A 447 2.57 28.10 29.63
N SER A 448 3.10 28.58 30.74
CA SER A 448 4.43 29.19 30.88
C SER A 448 5.55 28.17 31.12
N THR A 449 5.22 26.92 31.49
CA THR A 449 6.21 25.87 31.77
C THR A 449 7.08 25.60 30.54
N SER A 450 8.39 25.48 30.73
CA SER A 450 9.32 25.26 29.62
C SER A 450 9.16 23.86 29.00
N ASN A 451 9.49 23.71 27.72
CA ASN A 451 9.32 22.43 27.00
C ASN A 451 10.10 21.28 27.63
N VAL A 452 11.33 21.53 28.10
CA VAL A 452 12.20 20.51 28.69
C VAL A 452 11.55 19.91 29.94
N PHE A 453 10.97 20.74 30.80
CA PHE A 453 10.28 20.27 32.00
C PHE A 453 8.97 19.56 31.66
N LEU A 454 8.21 20.06 30.67
CA LEU A 454 7.01 19.37 30.20
C LEU A 454 7.33 17.97 29.68
N ASP A 455 8.34 17.85 28.83
CA ASP A 455 8.77 16.57 28.27
C ASP A 455 9.23 15.62 29.39
N TYR A 456 10.04 16.10 30.33
CA TYR A 456 10.49 15.29 31.49
C TYR A 456 9.32 14.78 32.33
N HIS A 457 8.42 15.66 32.79
CA HIS A 457 7.29 15.27 33.64
C HIS A 457 6.20 14.49 32.90
N ALA A 458 6.05 14.71 31.59
CA ALA A 458 5.16 13.91 30.76
C ALA A 458 5.76 12.52 30.44
N ASP A 459 7.01 12.25 30.86
CA ASP A 459 7.82 11.11 30.41
C ASP A 459 7.76 11.05 28.88
N LEU A 460 8.20 12.09 28.21
CA LEU A 460 8.33 12.14 26.76
C LEU A 460 9.78 12.43 26.43
N LEU A 461 10.33 11.65 25.51
CA LEU A 461 11.66 11.93 25.01
C LEU A 461 11.63 13.31 24.31
N PRO A 462 12.63 14.19 24.53
CA PRO A 462 12.75 15.44 23.81
C PRO A 462 12.60 15.21 22.30
N VAL A 463 11.85 16.08 21.64
CA VAL A 463 11.42 15.91 20.24
C VAL A 463 12.59 15.57 19.32
N GLU A 464 13.71 16.28 19.47
CA GLU A 464 14.91 16.05 18.66
C GLU A 464 15.46 14.63 18.82
N LEU A 465 15.62 14.15 20.06
CA LEU A 465 16.10 12.81 20.36
C LEU A 465 15.12 11.74 19.86
N ARG A 466 13.82 12.00 19.98
CA ARG A 466 12.76 11.10 19.51
C ARG A 466 12.77 10.95 17.99
N LEU A 467 12.87 12.05 17.25
CA LEU A 467 12.98 12.02 15.79
C LEU A 467 14.29 11.38 15.33
N ASN A 468 15.42 11.66 16.00
CA ASN A 468 16.69 11.01 15.72
C ASN A 468 16.64 9.50 15.99
N GLN A 469 15.98 9.07 17.07
CA GLN A 469 15.80 7.65 17.39
C GLN A 469 14.96 6.95 16.32
N VAL A 470 13.88 7.57 15.84
CA VAL A 470 13.06 7.01 14.74
C VAL A 470 13.88 6.89 13.46
N ALA A 471 14.66 7.92 13.11
CA ALA A 471 15.52 7.89 11.93
C ALA A 471 16.62 6.82 12.06
N HIS A 472 17.22 6.66 13.24
CA HIS A 472 18.26 5.66 13.48
C HIS A 472 17.70 4.23 13.40
N ARG A 473 16.53 3.97 13.99
CA ARG A 473 15.85 2.66 13.90
C ARG A 473 15.43 2.28 12.48
N ALA A 474 15.25 3.24 11.59
CA ALA A 474 14.96 2.97 10.19
C ALA A 474 16.22 2.69 9.35
N ALA A 475 17.40 3.00 9.89
CA ALA A 475 18.69 2.77 9.23
C ALA A 475 19.42 1.52 9.74
N ALA A 476 19.06 1.05 10.94
CA ALA A 476 19.48 -0.24 11.50
C ALA A 476 18.55 -1.34 10.99
#